data_AF-A0ABD2SJU9-F1
#
_entry.id   AF-A0ABD2SJU9-F1
#
_cell.length_a   1.000
_cell.length_b   1.000
_cell.length_c   1.000
_cell.angle_alpha   90.00
_cell.angle_beta   90.00
_cell.angle_gamma   90.00
#
_symmetry.space_group_name_H-M   'P 1'
#
loop_
_entity.id
_entity.type
_entity.pdbx_description
1 polymer ?
#
loop_
_entity_poly.entity_id
_entity_poly.type
_entity_poly.pdbx_seq_one_letter_code
_entity_poly.pdbx_strand_id
1 'polypeptide(L)'
;MAVSMRDLDPAFQGAGQKAGIEIWHIEKLSPVAVPKSSHGKFYTGDSYIILKTSASKSGALRHDIHYWLGADTSQDEAGAAAIKTIELDAALGGRAVQYREVQGHETEKFLSYFKPCIIPLKGGIASGFKHVEEEEYKNCLYICQGKHVVHVKEVPFARSSLNHDDIFILDTKSKIFQFNGSNSSIQERAKALEVVQYIKDTYHDGKCDVAAIEDGKLMADAETGEFWGFFGGFAPLPRKTTRDEAKNIDTVPTRLYKVQKGQAEPVEIESLTRELLDTNGCYIVDCGIEVFVWMGRNTSLDERKTASGAADELLLGLDRPKCHVVRVIEGFETVMFRSKFDSWPQSTNVAVTEDGRGKVAALLKRQGLNVRGLMKAAPPKEEPQPFIDCTGNLQVWRVNGQQKTLLQASDQSKFYSGDCYIFQYSYPGEDKEEHLIGTWFGRQSVEEDRVSAISQAGKIIELLKFSATQARIYEGYEPLQFFVIFQSFIVFKGGLSEGYRKHLAEKELGDDTYKEDGIALFRVQGTGPDNMQSIQVEPVASSLNSSYCYILHSGSSVFTWTGNLTNSEDQELVERQLDLIKPDMQSKLQKEGAESEQFWEILGGKSEYPSEKIGRDAESDPHLFSCTFSKVLLI
;
A
#
# COMPACT_ATOMS: atom_id res chain seq x y z
N MET A 1 15.17 -11.92 22.03
CA MET A 1 16.60 -12.35 22.12
C MET A 1 17.15 -12.41 20.70
N ALA A 2 18.34 -11.87 20.45
CA ALA A 2 18.97 -11.94 19.12
C ALA A 2 19.39 -13.39 18.86
N VAL A 3 18.87 -14.00 17.79
CA VAL A 3 19.35 -15.31 17.33
C VAL A 3 20.84 -15.16 17.05
N SER A 4 21.65 -16.00 17.68
CA SER A 4 23.09 -16.03 17.44
C SER A 4 23.31 -16.40 15.97
N MET A 5 24.05 -15.58 15.22
CA MET A 5 24.42 -15.88 13.82
C MET A 5 25.19 -17.21 13.66
N ARG A 6 25.58 -17.87 14.76
CA ARG A 6 26.22 -19.20 14.76
C ARG A 6 25.25 -20.36 14.51
N ASP A 7 23.95 -20.15 14.72
CA ASP A 7 22.92 -21.19 14.54
C ASP A 7 22.19 -21.06 13.18
N LEU A 8 22.60 -20.10 12.35
CA LEU A 8 22.07 -19.91 11.01
C LEU A 8 22.71 -20.91 10.04
N ASP A 9 21.90 -21.47 9.16
CA ASP A 9 22.37 -22.30 8.07
C ASP A 9 23.43 -21.55 7.23
N PRO A 10 24.61 -22.15 6.96
CA PRO A 10 25.67 -21.50 6.18
C PRO A 10 25.19 -20.97 4.81
N ALA A 11 24.16 -21.59 4.22
CA ALA A 11 23.61 -21.17 2.93
C ALA A 11 22.96 -19.78 2.97
N PHE A 12 22.55 -19.29 4.15
CA PHE A 12 21.95 -17.97 4.33
C PHE A 12 22.94 -16.89 4.74
N GLN A 13 24.23 -17.22 4.86
CA GLN A 13 25.24 -16.25 5.23
C GLN A 13 25.34 -15.14 4.18
N GLY A 14 25.00 -13.91 4.59
CA GLY A 14 25.02 -12.74 3.71
C GLY A 14 23.73 -12.48 2.93
N ALA A 15 22.70 -13.32 3.11
CA ALA A 15 21.39 -13.14 2.49
C ALA A 15 20.78 -11.78 2.86
N GLY A 16 20.07 -11.16 1.93
CA GLY A 16 19.32 -9.93 2.15
C GLY A 16 20.16 -8.66 2.31
N GLN A 17 21.47 -8.69 2.12
CA GLN A 17 22.32 -7.49 2.27
C GLN A 17 22.20 -6.50 1.10
N LYS A 18 21.65 -6.93 -0.04
CA LYS A 18 21.51 -6.12 -1.26
C LYS A 18 20.13 -6.31 -1.88
N ALA A 19 19.62 -5.27 -2.52
CA ALA A 19 18.39 -5.38 -3.30
C ALA A 19 18.55 -6.40 -4.43
N GLY A 20 17.58 -7.29 -4.59
CA GLY A 20 17.68 -8.42 -5.51
C GLY A 20 16.75 -9.58 -5.14
N ILE A 21 16.94 -10.69 -5.85
CA ILE A 21 16.28 -11.97 -5.58
C ILE A 21 17.38 -13.00 -5.31
N GLU A 22 17.21 -13.76 -4.23
CA GLU A 22 18.04 -14.90 -3.87
C GLU A 22 17.12 -16.12 -3.72
N ILE A 23 17.53 -17.26 -4.27
CA ILE A 23 16.71 -18.47 -4.29
C ILE A 23 17.55 -19.64 -3.78
N TRP A 24 16.96 -20.43 -2.91
CA TRP A 24 17.47 -21.71 -2.43
C TRP A 24 16.45 -22.80 -2.72
N HIS A 25 16.93 -23.99 -2.98
CA HIS A 25 16.10 -25.19 -3.02
C HIS A 25 16.43 -26.05 -1.80
N ILE A 26 15.48 -26.85 -1.34
CA ILE A 26 15.69 -27.76 -0.22
C ILE A 26 16.22 -29.08 -0.78
N GLU A 27 17.44 -29.45 -0.39
CA GLU A 27 18.03 -30.75 -0.68
C GLU A 27 18.40 -31.41 0.64
N LYS A 28 17.84 -32.60 0.93
CA LYS A 28 18.12 -33.36 2.16
C LYS A 28 17.93 -32.50 3.42
N LEU A 29 16.79 -31.79 3.48
CA LEU A 29 16.38 -30.90 4.57
C LEU A 29 17.28 -29.66 4.78
N SER A 30 18.20 -29.37 3.86
CA SER A 30 19.10 -28.22 3.92
C SER A 30 18.91 -27.31 2.72
N PRO A 31 18.94 -25.97 2.89
CA PRO A 31 18.87 -25.02 1.80
C PRO A 31 20.16 -25.01 0.98
N VAL A 32 20.05 -25.05 -0.35
CA VAL A 32 21.17 -24.97 -1.28
C VAL A 32 20.89 -23.87 -2.30
N ALA A 33 21.83 -22.94 -2.49
CA ALA A 33 21.65 -21.79 -3.36
C ALA A 33 21.44 -22.20 -4.83
N VAL A 34 20.40 -21.65 -5.46
CA VAL A 34 20.10 -21.86 -6.88
C VAL A 34 20.90 -20.86 -7.73
N PRO A 35 21.64 -21.32 -8.76
CA PRO A 35 22.35 -20.42 -9.67
C PRO A 35 21.41 -19.41 -10.33
N LYS A 36 21.88 -18.18 -10.54
CA LYS A 36 21.08 -17.10 -11.16
C LYS A 36 20.53 -17.45 -12.54
N SER A 37 21.25 -18.26 -13.32
CA SER A 37 20.82 -18.76 -14.63
C SER A 37 19.63 -19.72 -14.57
N SER A 38 19.34 -20.26 -13.38
CA SER A 38 18.24 -21.19 -13.12
C SER A 38 17.12 -20.56 -12.30
N HIS A 39 17.17 -19.25 -12.02
CA HIS A 39 16.06 -18.54 -11.37
C HIS A 39 14.81 -18.59 -12.26
N GLY A 40 13.66 -18.95 -11.67
CA GLY A 40 12.42 -19.17 -12.41
C GLY A 40 12.19 -20.62 -12.88
N LYS A 41 13.20 -21.50 -12.78
CA LYS A 41 13.07 -22.94 -13.06
C LYS A 41 12.76 -23.68 -11.77
N PHE A 42 11.48 -23.97 -11.55
CA PHE A 42 11.00 -24.71 -10.39
C PHE A 42 10.64 -26.14 -10.80
N TYR A 43 10.87 -27.09 -9.90
CA TYR A 43 10.55 -28.50 -10.10
C TYR A 43 9.39 -28.91 -9.20
N THR A 44 8.44 -29.64 -9.77
CA THR A 44 7.19 -30.05 -9.11
C THR A 44 7.43 -30.93 -7.89
N GLY A 45 8.52 -31.69 -7.86
CA GLY A 45 8.89 -32.57 -6.75
C GLY A 45 9.74 -31.92 -5.66
N ASP A 46 10.05 -30.63 -5.76
CA ASP A 46 10.97 -29.94 -4.84
C ASP A 46 10.29 -28.78 -4.09
N SER A 47 10.93 -28.32 -3.01
CA SER A 47 10.56 -27.12 -2.26
C SER A 47 11.65 -26.05 -2.34
N TYR A 48 11.25 -24.78 -2.42
CA TYR A 48 12.15 -23.63 -2.63
C TYR A 48 11.90 -22.53 -1.59
N ILE A 49 12.95 -21.76 -1.30
CA ILE A 49 12.90 -20.52 -0.53
C ILE A 49 13.40 -19.39 -1.41
N ILE A 50 12.62 -18.32 -1.52
CA ILE A 50 12.88 -17.16 -2.36
C ILE A 50 12.88 -15.93 -1.44
N LEU A 51 14.02 -15.27 -1.33
CA LEU A 51 14.15 -13.99 -0.65
C LEU A 51 14.15 -12.87 -1.68
N LYS A 52 13.10 -12.04 -1.65
CA LYS A 52 13.06 -10.77 -2.36
C LYS A 52 13.47 -9.65 -1.43
N THR A 53 14.56 -8.97 -1.75
CA THR A 53 15.01 -7.76 -1.04
C THR A 53 14.77 -6.52 -1.89
N SER A 54 14.06 -5.55 -1.31
CA SER A 54 13.71 -4.29 -1.94
C SER A 54 14.27 -3.13 -1.12
N ALA A 55 14.89 -2.14 -1.77
CA ALA A 55 15.37 -0.94 -1.11
C ALA A 55 14.29 0.15 -1.16
N SER A 56 13.94 0.73 -0.01
CA SER A 56 13.09 1.91 0.05
C SER A 56 13.85 3.17 -0.39
N LYS A 57 13.12 4.25 -0.69
CA LYS A 57 13.71 5.57 -0.96
C LYS A 57 14.58 6.08 0.20
N SER A 58 14.30 5.66 1.43
CA SER A 58 15.10 5.98 2.63
C SER A 58 16.36 5.10 2.80
N GLY A 59 16.61 4.16 1.88
CA GLY A 59 17.73 3.21 1.93
C GLY A 59 17.51 2.03 2.90
N ALA A 60 16.33 1.93 3.53
CA ALA A 60 15.97 0.77 4.33
C ALA A 60 15.67 -0.44 3.43
N LEU A 61 16.13 -1.61 3.84
CA LEU A 61 15.85 -2.86 3.12
C LEU A 61 14.58 -3.50 3.70
N ARG A 62 13.68 -3.88 2.80
CA ARG A 62 12.49 -4.67 3.07
C ARG A 62 12.68 -6.06 2.48
N HIS A 63 12.27 -7.07 3.24
CA HIS A 63 12.43 -8.46 2.88
C HIS A 63 11.05 -9.11 2.77
N ASP A 64 10.83 -9.81 1.66
CA ASP A 64 9.71 -10.72 1.47
C ASP A 64 10.31 -12.11 1.24
N ILE A 65 9.96 -13.08 2.09
CA ILE A 65 10.41 -14.47 1.95
C ILE A 65 9.22 -15.29 1.48
N HIS A 66 9.36 -15.92 0.33
CA HIS A 66 8.37 -16.87 -0.19
C HIS A 66 8.96 -18.26 -0.07
N TYR A 67 8.20 -19.23 0.42
CA TYR A 67 8.56 -20.63 0.26
C TYR A 67 7.55 -21.30 -0.64
N TRP A 68 8.04 -21.79 -1.77
CA TRP A 68 7.24 -22.39 -2.82
C TRP A 68 7.29 -23.91 -2.68
N LEU A 69 6.11 -24.53 -2.69
CA LEU A 69 5.91 -25.96 -2.52
C LEU A 69 5.40 -26.55 -3.84
N GLY A 70 6.22 -27.41 -4.45
CA GLY A 70 5.83 -28.15 -5.64
C GLY A 70 4.70 -29.13 -5.35
N ALA A 71 3.88 -29.44 -6.37
CA ALA A 71 2.70 -30.29 -6.19
C ALA A 71 3.05 -31.73 -5.75
N ASP A 72 4.25 -32.20 -6.09
CA ASP A 72 4.77 -33.54 -5.79
C ASP A 72 5.88 -33.51 -4.70
N THR A 73 6.10 -32.36 -4.04
CA THR A 73 7.14 -32.24 -3.00
C THR A 73 6.85 -33.14 -1.79
N SER A 74 7.89 -33.69 -1.18
CA SER A 74 7.74 -34.47 0.03
C SER A 74 7.32 -33.62 1.23
N GLN A 75 6.60 -34.22 2.20
CA GLN A 75 6.18 -33.53 3.44
C GLN A 75 7.40 -33.05 4.25
N ASP A 76 8.47 -33.84 4.30
CA ASP A 76 9.67 -33.48 5.05
C ASP A 76 10.39 -32.26 4.42
N GLU A 77 10.46 -32.19 3.09
CA GLU A 77 11.05 -31.03 2.40
C GLU A 77 10.18 -29.78 2.51
N ALA A 78 8.86 -29.92 2.41
CA ALA A 78 7.92 -28.82 2.64
C ALA A 78 8.04 -28.27 4.07
N GLY A 79 8.11 -29.16 5.07
CA GLY A 79 8.34 -28.80 6.47
C GLY A 79 9.69 -28.13 6.69
N ALA A 80 10.75 -28.64 6.05
CA ALA A 80 12.07 -28.02 6.10
C ALA A 80 12.07 -26.61 5.47
N ALA A 81 11.40 -26.40 4.33
CA ALA A 81 11.27 -25.09 3.70
C ALA A 81 10.59 -24.07 4.63
N ALA A 82 9.51 -24.48 5.31
CA ALA A 82 8.79 -23.64 6.26
C ALA A 82 9.67 -23.27 7.48
N ILE A 83 10.37 -24.26 8.07
CA ILE A 83 11.27 -24.02 9.22
C ILE A 83 12.42 -23.09 8.84
N LYS A 84 13.06 -23.35 7.70
CA LYS A 84 14.20 -22.57 7.20
C LYS A 84 13.82 -21.14 6.85
N THR A 85 12.58 -20.91 6.40
CA THR A 85 12.04 -19.56 6.17
C THR A 85 11.98 -18.74 7.46
N ILE A 86 11.55 -19.35 8.57
CA ILE A 86 11.50 -18.69 9.89
C ILE A 86 12.90 -18.41 10.43
N GLU A 87 13.85 -19.34 10.22
CA GLU A 87 15.26 -19.15 10.59
C GLU A 87 15.90 -18.00 9.79
N LEU A 88 15.63 -17.93 8.49
CA LEU A 88 16.09 -16.85 7.61
C LEU A 88 15.54 -15.50 8.06
N ASP A 89 14.23 -15.39 8.32
CA ASP A 89 13.63 -14.14 8.82
C ASP A 89 14.25 -13.70 10.15
N ALA A 90 14.45 -14.64 11.08
CA ALA A 90 15.09 -14.33 12.35
C ALA A 90 16.51 -13.79 12.18
N ALA A 91 17.28 -14.31 11.22
CA ALA A 91 18.60 -13.79 10.86
C ALA A 91 18.56 -12.41 10.19
N LEU A 92 17.49 -12.11 9.45
CA LEU A 92 17.22 -10.78 8.89
C LEU A 92 16.66 -9.79 9.93
N GLY A 93 16.62 -10.19 11.21
CA GLY A 93 16.20 -9.35 12.33
C GLY A 93 14.71 -9.43 12.64
N GLY A 94 13.99 -10.42 12.11
CA GLY A 94 12.56 -10.63 12.35
C GLY A 94 11.71 -9.51 11.76
N ARG A 95 11.92 -9.20 10.48
CA ARG A 95 11.28 -8.07 9.79
C ARG A 95 10.70 -8.46 8.43
N ALA A 96 10.94 -9.68 7.98
CA ALA A 96 10.46 -10.13 6.69
C ALA A 96 8.99 -10.51 6.78
N VAL A 97 8.26 -10.27 5.69
CA VAL A 97 6.93 -10.87 5.51
C VAL A 97 7.13 -12.22 4.84
N GLN A 98 6.50 -13.26 5.38
CA GLN A 98 6.68 -14.62 4.89
C GLN A 98 5.42 -15.08 4.15
N TYR A 99 5.59 -15.73 3.00
CA TYR A 99 4.50 -16.15 2.13
C TYR A 99 4.63 -17.65 1.85
N ARG A 100 3.53 -18.38 2.04
CA ARG A 100 3.40 -19.76 1.59
C ARG A 100 2.86 -19.78 0.18
N GLU A 101 3.67 -20.25 -0.77
CA GLU A 101 3.29 -20.37 -2.18
C GLU A 101 3.12 -21.84 -2.51
N VAL A 102 1.97 -22.23 -3.06
CA VAL A 102 1.71 -23.61 -3.50
C VAL A 102 1.57 -23.61 -5.01
N GLN A 103 2.17 -24.60 -5.66
CA GLN A 103 2.10 -24.75 -7.12
C GLN A 103 0.65 -24.67 -7.63
N GLY A 104 0.41 -23.75 -8.57
CA GLY A 104 -0.91 -23.51 -9.19
C GLY A 104 -1.84 -22.60 -8.38
N HIS A 105 -1.42 -22.17 -7.18
CA HIS A 105 -2.12 -21.25 -6.29
C HIS A 105 -1.16 -20.19 -5.74
N GLU A 106 -0.15 -19.81 -6.52
CA GLU A 106 0.80 -18.76 -6.15
C GLU A 106 0.13 -17.38 -6.09
N THR A 107 0.65 -16.52 -5.24
CA THR A 107 0.22 -15.12 -5.19
C THR A 107 0.72 -14.35 -6.41
N GLU A 108 -0.06 -13.36 -6.84
CA GLU A 108 0.38 -12.42 -7.90
C GLU A 108 1.70 -11.73 -7.55
N LYS A 109 1.93 -11.47 -6.25
CA LYS A 109 3.18 -10.90 -5.75
C LYS A 109 4.37 -11.79 -6.09
N PHE A 110 4.30 -13.08 -5.78
CA PHE A 110 5.36 -14.05 -6.10
C PHE A 110 5.60 -14.16 -7.61
N LEU A 111 4.52 -14.35 -8.38
CA LEU A 111 4.61 -14.51 -9.84
C LEU A 111 5.16 -13.25 -10.53
N SER A 112 4.92 -12.06 -9.99
CA SER A 112 5.44 -10.79 -10.53
C SER A 112 6.97 -10.72 -10.60
N TYR A 113 7.67 -11.54 -9.80
CA TYR A 113 9.13 -11.61 -9.78
C TYR A 113 9.72 -12.35 -10.99
N PHE A 114 8.93 -13.20 -11.63
CA PHE A 114 9.36 -14.11 -12.68
C PHE A 114 8.61 -13.81 -13.97
N LYS A 115 9.20 -12.95 -14.80
CA LYS A 115 8.60 -12.54 -16.08
C LYS A 115 9.12 -13.41 -17.23
N PRO A 116 8.25 -13.80 -18.18
CA PRO A 116 6.81 -13.48 -18.24
C PRO A 116 5.93 -14.41 -17.38
N CYS A 117 6.42 -15.58 -17.01
CA CYS A 117 5.69 -16.58 -16.21
C CYS A 117 6.63 -17.59 -15.52
N ILE A 118 6.06 -18.48 -14.71
CA ILE A 118 6.69 -19.72 -14.25
C ILE A 118 5.97 -20.90 -14.90
N ILE A 119 6.73 -21.89 -15.39
CA ILE A 119 6.22 -23.18 -15.85
C ILE A 119 6.99 -24.26 -15.08
N PRO A 120 6.41 -24.88 -14.04
CA PRO A 120 7.09 -25.90 -13.25
C PRO A 120 7.46 -27.13 -14.10
N LEU A 121 8.68 -27.61 -13.93
CA LEU A 121 9.20 -28.81 -14.58
C LEU A 121 8.83 -30.05 -13.77
N LYS A 122 8.72 -31.20 -14.43
CA LYS A 122 8.51 -32.49 -13.75
C LYS A 122 9.80 -33.00 -13.11
N GLY A 123 9.65 -33.84 -12.10
CA GLY A 123 10.76 -34.41 -11.33
C GLY A 123 11.19 -33.52 -10.18
N GLY A 124 12.40 -33.80 -9.69
CA GLY A 124 13.02 -33.18 -8.53
C GLY A 124 14.30 -33.91 -8.15
N ILE A 125 15.02 -33.46 -7.12
CA ILE A 125 16.32 -34.03 -6.74
C ILE A 125 16.19 -35.49 -6.28
N ALA A 126 15.12 -35.83 -5.56
CA ALA A 126 14.85 -37.20 -5.12
C ALA A 126 14.73 -38.18 -6.30
N SER A 127 14.26 -37.72 -7.47
CA SER A 127 14.17 -38.51 -8.70
C SER A 127 15.48 -38.58 -9.50
N GLY A 128 16.55 -37.88 -9.06
CA GLY A 128 17.88 -38.03 -9.63
C GLY A 128 18.12 -37.37 -10.99
N PHE A 129 17.24 -36.46 -11.43
CA PHE A 129 17.39 -35.76 -12.73
C PHE A 129 18.59 -34.79 -12.71
N LYS A 130 19.77 -35.33 -13.01
CA LYS A 130 20.97 -34.59 -13.45
C LYS A 130 21.32 -34.91 -14.90
N HIS A 131 20.38 -35.32 -15.75
CA HIS A 131 20.57 -35.29 -17.21
C HIS A 131 19.24 -35.52 -17.93
N VAL A 132 19.11 -34.87 -19.08
CA VAL A 132 18.03 -35.06 -20.04
C VAL A 132 18.27 -36.40 -20.71
N GLU A 133 17.50 -37.43 -20.35
CA GLU A 133 17.26 -38.53 -21.29
C GLU A 133 16.46 -37.93 -22.46
N GLU A 134 16.82 -38.25 -23.70
CA GLU A 134 16.05 -37.84 -24.89
C GLU A 134 14.68 -38.53 -24.88
N GLU A 135 13.75 -38.00 -24.07
CA GLU A 135 12.35 -38.36 -24.16
C GLU A 135 11.80 -37.85 -25.50
N GLU A 136 10.96 -38.66 -26.15
CA GLU A 136 10.20 -38.21 -27.32
C GLU A 136 9.45 -36.92 -26.97
N TYR A 137 9.59 -35.89 -27.83
CA TYR A 137 8.96 -34.59 -27.59
C TYR A 137 7.45 -34.77 -27.39
N LYS A 138 6.98 -34.49 -26.17
CA LYS A 138 5.58 -34.61 -25.80
C LYS A 138 4.86 -33.29 -26.04
N ASN A 139 3.75 -33.35 -26.77
CA ASN A 139 2.89 -32.17 -26.93
C ASN A 139 2.29 -31.77 -25.58
N CYS A 140 2.41 -30.49 -25.24
CA CYS A 140 1.91 -29.91 -24.00
C CYS A 140 0.85 -28.85 -24.32
N LEU A 141 -0.24 -28.86 -23.56
CA LEU A 141 -1.27 -27.83 -23.65
C LEU A 141 -1.28 -27.04 -22.35
N TYR A 142 -1.12 -25.73 -22.46
CA TYR A 142 -1.18 -24.82 -21.32
C TYR A 142 -2.44 -23.97 -21.40
N ILE A 143 -3.05 -23.70 -20.26
CA ILE A 143 -4.00 -22.60 -20.11
C ILE A 143 -3.24 -21.38 -19.57
N CYS A 144 -3.52 -20.22 -20.14
CA CYS A 144 -2.87 -18.95 -19.82
C CYS A 144 -3.94 -17.94 -19.37
N GLN A 145 -3.85 -17.51 -18.12
CA GLN A 145 -4.83 -16.62 -17.49
C GLN A 145 -4.15 -15.41 -16.84
N GLY A 146 -4.86 -14.28 -16.78
CA GLY A 146 -4.40 -13.08 -16.08
C GLY A 146 -4.03 -11.92 -17.02
N LYS A 147 -4.44 -10.71 -16.63
CA LYS A 147 -4.25 -9.47 -17.39
C LYS A 147 -2.93 -8.74 -17.08
N HIS A 148 -2.43 -8.93 -15.86
CA HIS A 148 -1.24 -8.23 -15.35
C HIS A 148 -0.12 -9.21 -15.03
N VAL A 149 -0.43 -10.20 -14.19
CA VAL A 149 0.45 -11.31 -13.83
C VAL A 149 -0.12 -12.58 -14.42
N VAL A 150 0.70 -13.30 -15.17
CA VAL A 150 0.24 -14.44 -15.97
C VAL A 150 0.38 -15.73 -15.19
N HIS A 151 -0.72 -16.47 -15.10
CA HIS A 151 -0.76 -17.82 -14.56
C HIS A 151 -0.77 -18.80 -15.73
N VAL A 152 0.23 -19.67 -15.77
CA VAL A 152 0.35 -20.70 -16.80
C VAL A 152 0.24 -22.06 -16.12
N LYS A 153 -0.69 -22.89 -16.59
CA LYS A 153 -0.93 -24.22 -16.04
C LYS A 153 -1.00 -25.25 -17.15
N GLU A 154 -0.25 -26.34 -17.05
CA GLU A 154 -0.41 -27.48 -17.94
C GLU A 154 -1.78 -28.13 -17.70
N VAL A 155 -2.55 -28.30 -18.76
CA VAL A 155 -3.86 -28.96 -18.78
C VAL A 155 -3.78 -30.20 -19.64
N PRO A 156 -4.69 -31.18 -19.49
CA PRO A 156 -4.72 -32.35 -20.35
C PRO A 156 -4.72 -31.93 -21.82
N PHE A 157 -3.83 -32.50 -22.64
CA PHE A 157 -3.82 -32.30 -24.08
C PHE A 157 -5.03 -33.00 -24.72
N ALA A 158 -6.18 -32.33 -24.61
CA ALA A 158 -7.47 -32.83 -25.03
C ALA A 158 -8.37 -31.65 -25.42
N ARG A 159 -9.24 -31.86 -26.40
CA ARG A 159 -10.22 -30.85 -26.84
C ARG A 159 -11.16 -30.41 -25.73
N SER A 160 -11.44 -31.29 -24.76
CA SER A 160 -12.28 -31.01 -23.59
C SER A 160 -11.68 -29.96 -22.64
N SER A 161 -10.39 -29.63 -22.78
CA SER A 161 -9.71 -28.60 -21.99
C SER A 161 -9.94 -27.20 -22.55
N LEU A 162 -10.15 -27.06 -23.88
CA LEU A 162 -10.35 -25.79 -24.56
C LEU A 162 -11.73 -25.20 -24.25
N ASN A 163 -11.84 -23.87 -24.20
CA ASN A 163 -13.10 -23.15 -24.03
C ASN A 163 -13.06 -21.78 -24.73
N HIS A 164 -14.19 -21.07 -24.74
CA HIS A 164 -14.35 -19.79 -25.44
C HIS A 164 -13.87 -18.57 -24.61
N ASP A 165 -13.49 -18.76 -23.35
CA ASP A 165 -13.19 -17.69 -22.40
C ASP A 165 -11.69 -17.47 -22.21
N ASP A 166 -10.93 -18.56 -22.16
CA ASP A 166 -9.51 -18.56 -21.80
C ASP A 166 -8.59 -18.64 -23.05
N ILE A 167 -7.30 -18.39 -22.83
CA ILE A 167 -6.26 -18.55 -23.86
C ILE A 167 -5.50 -19.83 -23.60
N PHE A 168 -5.22 -20.57 -24.66
CA PHE A 168 -4.48 -21.82 -24.59
C PHE A 168 -3.22 -21.77 -25.44
N ILE A 169 -2.14 -22.38 -24.96
CA ILE A 169 -0.88 -22.50 -25.69
C ILE A 169 -0.62 -23.99 -25.93
N LEU A 170 -0.71 -24.41 -27.18
CA LEU A 170 -0.33 -25.76 -27.60
C LEU A 170 1.12 -25.74 -28.06
N ASP A 171 1.99 -26.35 -27.26
CA ASP A 171 3.40 -26.50 -27.55
C ASP A 171 3.66 -27.86 -28.21
N THR A 172 4.20 -27.83 -29.43
CA THR A 172 4.53 -29.00 -30.24
C THR A 172 5.98 -28.91 -30.72
N LYS A 173 6.53 -30.01 -31.23
CA LYS A 173 7.95 -30.11 -31.63
C LYS A 173 8.39 -29.04 -32.65
N SER A 174 7.50 -28.59 -33.53
CA SER A 174 7.84 -27.71 -34.66
C SER A 174 7.09 -26.38 -34.67
N LYS A 175 5.97 -26.28 -33.95
CA LYS A 175 5.15 -25.07 -33.93
C LYS A 175 4.43 -24.89 -32.59
N ILE A 176 4.38 -23.66 -32.10
CA ILE A 176 3.61 -23.26 -30.92
C ILE A 176 2.35 -22.54 -31.38
N PHE A 177 1.19 -22.99 -30.94
CA PHE A 177 -0.09 -22.37 -31.26
C PHE A 177 -0.66 -21.62 -30.07
N GLN A 178 -1.02 -20.35 -30.26
CA GLN A 178 -1.81 -19.57 -29.30
C GLN A 178 -3.27 -19.58 -29.72
N PHE A 179 -4.11 -20.33 -29.02
CA PHE A 179 -5.55 -20.32 -29.22
C PHE A 179 -6.21 -19.25 -28.32
N ASN A 180 -6.82 -18.25 -28.96
CA ASN A 180 -7.51 -17.14 -28.30
C ASN A 180 -9.01 -17.43 -28.25
N GLY A 181 -9.54 -17.73 -27.06
CA GLY A 181 -10.99 -17.82 -26.83
C GLY A 181 -11.70 -16.53 -27.23
N SER A 182 -12.92 -16.62 -27.77
CA SER A 182 -13.65 -15.47 -28.30
C SER A 182 -13.93 -14.38 -27.25
N ASN A 183 -14.02 -14.74 -25.96
CA ASN A 183 -14.30 -13.83 -24.86
C ASN A 183 -13.04 -13.33 -24.14
N SER A 184 -11.84 -13.74 -24.59
CA SER A 184 -10.56 -13.26 -24.05
C SER A 184 -10.30 -11.79 -24.43
N SER A 185 -9.70 -11.02 -23.52
CA SER A 185 -9.35 -9.62 -23.73
C SER A 185 -8.04 -9.44 -24.52
N ILE A 186 -7.87 -8.27 -25.15
CA ILE A 186 -6.65 -7.93 -25.90
C ILE A 186 -5.40 -8.00 -25.00
N GLN A 187 -5.53 -7.59 -23.73
CA GLN A 187 -4.45 -7.63 -22.74
C GLN A 187 -4.03 -9.07 -22.42
N GLU A 188 -4.99 -9.98 -22.20
CA GLU A 188 -4.71 -11.40 -21.96
C GLU A 188 -4.00 -12.02 -23.18
N ARG A 189 -4.43 -11.68 -24.41
CA ARG A 189 -3.82 -12.17 -25.65
C ARG A 189 -2.38 -11.70 -25.82
N ALA A 190 -2.10 -10.44 -25.50
CA ALA A 190 -0.74 -9.89 -25.52
C ALA A 190 0.16 -10.57 -24.48
N LYS A 191 -0.37 -10.84 -23.29
CA LYS A 191 0.35 -11.55 -22.23
C LYS A 191 0.63 -13.02 -22.56
N ALA A 192 -0.33 -13.72 -23.14
CA ALA A 192 -0.10 -15.08 -23.64
C ALA A 192 0.99 -15.13 -24.72
N LEU A 193 1.06 -14.10 -25.58
CA LEU A 193 2.12 -14.02 -26.58
C LEU A 193 3.51 -13.88 -25.95
N GLU A 194 3.66 -13.13 -24.85
CA GLU A 194 4.91 -13.08 -24.07
C GLU A 194 5.30 -14.48 -23.57
N VAL A 195 4.34 -15.28 -23.11
CA VAL A 195 4.56 -16.67 -22.69
C VAL A 195 4.97 -17.56 -23.86
N VAL A 196 4.34 -17.41 -25.03
CA VAL A 196 4.69 -18.15 -26.25
C VAL A 196 6.13 -17.87 -26.67
N GLN A 197 6.56 -16.60 -26.65
CA GLN A 197 7.96 -16.25 -26.93
C GLN A 197 8.91 -16.86 -25.91
N TYR A 198 8.53 -16.85 -24.62
CA TYR A 198 9.33 -17.49 -23.58
C TYR A 198 9.49 -19.00 -23.79
N ILE A 199 8.42 -19.71 -24.15
CA ILE A 199 8.48 -21.15 -24.47
C ILE A 199 9.38 -21.39 -25.68
N LYS A 200 9.21 -20.59 -26.74
CA LYS A 200 10.05 -20.67 -27.95
C LYS A 200 11.54 -20.47 -27.64
N ASP A 201 11.88 -19.46 -26.86
CA ASP A 201 13.27 -19.14 -26.55
C ASP A 201 13.90 -20.15 -25.57
N THR A 202 13.11 -20.65 -24.61
CA THR A 202 13.60 -21.48 -23.50
C THR A 202 13.64 -22.97 -23.84
N TYR A 203 12.61 -23.47 -24.54
CA TYR A 203 12.43 -24.90 -24.80
C TYR A 203 12.67 -25.29 -26.27
N HIS A 204 12.75 -24.32 -27.18
CA HIS A 204 12.99 -24.56 -28.62
C HIS A 204 14.18 -23.79 -29.20
N ASP A 205 15.06 -23.25 -28.35
CA ASP A 205 16.25 -22.48 -28.75
C ASP A 205 15.95 -21.34 -29.75
N GLY A 206 14.75 -20.75 -29.68
CA GLY A 206 14.32 -19.66 -30.55
C GLY A 206 13.89 -20.09 -31.97
N LYS A 207 13.86 -21.39 -32.29
CA LYS A 207 13.73 -21.91 -33.67
C LYS A 207 12.34 -22.46 -34.04
N CYS A 208 11.37 -22.39 -33.13
CA CYS A 208 10.02 -22.90 -33.36
C CYS A 208 9.11 -21.87 -34.06
N ASP A 209 8.22 -22.34 -34.93
CA ASP A 209 7.20 -21.49 -35.57
C ASP A 209 6.11 -21.11 -34.57
N VAL A 210 5.43 -19.97 -34.78
CA VAL A 210 4.36 -19.50 -33.90
C VAL A 210 3.14 -19.13 -34.74
N ALA A 211 1.96 -19.64 -34.36
CA ALA A 211 0.69 -19.34 -35.00
C ALA A 211 -0.38 -18.90 -33.98
N ALA A 212 -1.19 -17.91 -34.34
CA ALA A 212 -2.29 -17.43 -33.51
C ALA A 212 -3.62 -17.89 -34.10
N ILE A 213 -4.40 -18.63 -33.30
CA ILE A 213 -5.68 -19.22 -33.69
C ILE A 213 -6.80 -18.47 -32.97
N GLU A 214 -7.72 -17.88 -33.74
CA GLU A 214 -8.86 -17.16 -33.18
C GLU A 214 -10.10 -18.05 -33.14
N ASP A 215 -10.68 -18.19 -31.96
CA ASP A 215 -11.93 -18.90 -31.76
C ASP A 215 -13.09 -18.27 -32.56
N GLY A 216 -13.94 -19.13 -33.15
CA GLY A 216 -15.05 -18.71 -34.02
C GLY A 216 -14.67 -18.33 -35.45
N LYS A 217 -13.37 -18.19 -35.80
CA LYS A 217 -12.93 -18.05 -37.19
C LYS A 217 -12.76 -19.43 -37.81
N LEU A 218 -13.80 -19.93 -38.48
CA LEU A 218 -13.78 -21.23 -39.15
C LEU A 218 -12.75 -21.27 -40.29
N MET A 219 -11.72 -22.11 -40.16
CA MET A 219 -10.89 -22.66 -41.25
C MET A 219 -10.45 -21.63 -42.31
N ALA A 220 -10.13 -20.40 -41.89
CA ALA A 220 -9.78 -19.33 -42.83
C ALA A 220 -8.36 -19.48 -43.40
N ASP A 221 -7.49 -20.22 -42.71
CA ASP A 221 -6.07 -20.42 -43.02
C ASP A 221 -5.58 -21.83 -42.66
N ALA A 222 -4.41 -22.19 -43.20
CA ALA A 222 -3.81 -23.52 -43.05
C ALA A 222 -3.41 -23.85 -41.60
N GLU A 223 -3.03 -22.84 -40.82
CA GLU A 223 -2.58 -22.99 -39.43
C GLU A 223 -3.74 -23.38 -38.52
N THR A 224 -4.92 -22.81 -38.75
CA THR A 224 -6.15 -23.21 -38.06
C THR A 224 -6.50 -24.67 -38.33
N GLY A 225 -6.36 -25.13 -39.58
CA GLY A 225 -6.57 -26.54 -39.94
C GLY A 225 -5.58 -27.48 -39.24
N GLU A 226 -4.31 -27.10 -39.21
CA GLU A 226 -3.23 -27.84 -38.52
C GLU A 226 -3.53 -27.97 -37.02
N PHE A 227 -3.88 -26.86 -36.36
CA PHE A 227 -4.25 -26.83 -34.94
C PHE A 227 -5.39 -27.80 -34.62
N TRP A 228 -6.49 -27.75 -35.38
CA TRP A 228 -7.62 -28.65 -35.13
C TRP A 228 -7.29 -30.11 -35.48
N GLY A 229 -6.34 -30.36 -36.38
CA GLY A 229 -5.82 -31.69 -36.69
C GLY A 229 -5.26 -32.41 -35.45
N PHE A 230 -4.58 -31.68 -34.56
CA PHE A 230 -4.08 -32.23 -33.28
C PHE A 230 -5.19 -32.74 -32.35
N PHE A 231 -6.42 -32.28 -32.51
CA PHE A 231 -7.58 -32.65 -31.70
C PHE A 231 -8.57 -33.58 -32.42
N GLY A 232 -8.20 -34.13 -33.58
CA GLY A 232 -9.08 -34.98 -34.39
C GLY A 232 -10.10 -34.22 -35.23
N GLY A 233 -9.89 -32.93 -35.46
CA GLY A 233 -10.73 -32.06 -36.26
C GLY A 233 -11.56 -31.05 -35.45
N PHE A 234 -12.23 -30.14 -36.17
CA PHE A 234 -13.08 -29.12 -35.55
C PHE A 234 -14.35 -29.73 -34.96
N ALA A 235 -14.62 -29.44 -33.70
CA ALA A 235 -15.86 -29.82 -33.02
C ALA A 235 -16.21 -28.81 -31.92
N PRO A 236 -17.50 -28.66 -31.54
CA PRO A 236 -17.94 -27.69 -30.54
C PRO A 236 -17.18 -27.79 -29.22
N LEU A 237 -16.72 -26.65 -28.71
CA LEU A 237 -16.02 -26.57 -27.43
C LEU A 237 -17.00 -26.66 -26.24
N PRO A 238 -16.57 -27.20 -25.10
CA PRO A 238 -17.37 -27.15 -23.89
C PRO A 238 -17.58 -25.69 -23.45
N ARG A 239 -18.78 -25.40 -22.93
CA ARG A 239 -18.99 -24.17 -22.17
C ARG A 239 -18.24 -24.29 -20.86
N LYS A 240 -17.52 -23.24 -20.45
CA LYS A 240 -16.93 -23.17 -19.13
C LYS A 240 -18.07 -23.33 -18.11
N THR A 241 -18.10 -24.46 -17.40
CA THR A 241 -18.96 -24.58 -16.23
C THR A 241 -18.42 -23.57 -15.23
N THR A 242 -19.24 -22.62 -14.80
CA THR A 242 -18.94 -21.54 -13.84
C THR A 242 -18.64 -22.09 -12.43
N ARG A 243 -17.96 -23.24 -12.31
CA ARG A 243 -17.81 -23.97 -11.06
C ARG A 243 -16.62 -23.57 -10.21
N ASP A 244 -15.70 -22.73 -10.70
CA ASP A 244 -14.48 -22.40 -9.92
C ASP A 244 -14.07 -20.92 -9.80
N GLU A 245 -14.72 -19.98 -10.51
CA GLU A 245 -14.33 -18.55 -10.47
C GLU A 245 -15.35 -17.62 -9.80
N ALA A 246 -16.57 -18.10 -9.51
CA ALA A 246 -17.59 -17.30 -8.83
C ALA A 246 -18.67 -18.17 -8.15
N LYS A 247 -18.28 -19.17 -7.34
CA LYS A 247 -19.08 -19.31 -6.12
C LYS A 247 -18.92 -17.96 -5.43
N ASN A 248 -20.03 -17.29 -5.12
CA ASN A 248 -20.03 -16.19 -4.16
C ASN A 248 -18.98 -16.55 -3.11
N ILE A 249 -17.94 -15.73 -2.99
CA ILE A 249 -17.12 -15.77 -1.79
C ILE A 249 -18.11 -15.35 -0.73
N ASP A 250 -18.89 -16.31 -0.23
CA ASP A 250 -19.63 -16.17 1.01
C ASP A 250 -18.56 -15.65 1.94
N THR A 251 -18.72 -14.40 2.36
CA THR A 251 -17.77 -13.70 3.22
C THR A 251 -17.61 -14.59 4.43
N VAL A 252 -16.56 -15.41 4.43
CA VAL A 252 -16.23 -16.28 5.55
C VAL A 252 -16.01 -15.29 6.69
N PRO A 253 -16.82 -15.38 7.77
CA PRO A 253 -16.65 -14.45 8.87
C PRO A 253 -15.22 -14.57 9.37
N THR A 254 -14.55 -13.43 9.56
CA THR A 254 -13.19 -13.40 10.06
C THR A 254 -13.15 -14.13 11.41
N ARG A 255 -12.22 -15.09 11.54
CA ARG A 255 -12.01 -15.83 12.79
C ARG A 255 -10.62 -15.54 13.32
N LEU A 256 -10.53 -15.39 14.63
CA LEU A 256 -9.26 -15.24 15.32
C LEU A 256 -8.97 -16.51 16.13
N TYR A 257 -7.74 -16.99 16.05
CA TYR A 257 -7.24 -18.08 16.87
C TYR A 257 -5.98 -17.62 17.59
N LYS A 258 -5.82 -18.05 18.84
CA LYS A 258 -4.58 -17.90 19.60
C LYS A 258 -3.85 -19.23 19.58
N VAL A 259 -2.57 -19.22 19.24
CA VAL A 259 -1.75 -20.43 19.28
C VAL A 259 -1.32 -20.67 20.72
N GLN A 260 -1.74 -21.80 21.30
CA GLN A 260 -1.30 -22.26 22.62
C GLN A 260 -0.82 -23.70 22.54
N LYS A 261 0.41 -23.96 23.02
CA LYS A 261 1.00 -25.32 23.03
C LYS A 261 0.94 -26.04 21.68
N GLY A 262 1.05 -25.30 20.58
CA GLY A 262 0.98 -25.84 19.22
C GLY A 262 -0.41 -26.06 18.65
N GLN A 263 -1.47 -25.68 19.35
CA GLN A 263 -2.84 -25.78 18.85
C GLN A 263 -3.45 -24.40 18.64
N ALA A 264 -4.24 -24.28 17.57
CA ALA A 264 -5.00 -23.07 17.26
C ALA A 264 -6.33 -23.07 18.04
N GLU A 265 -6.37 -22.34 19.15
CA GLU A 265 -7.57 -22.21 19.97
C GLU A 265 -8.42 -21.02 19.50
N PRO A 266 -9.72 -21.21 19.21
CA PRO A 266 -10.57 -20.11 18.75
C PRO A 266 -10.75 -19.04 19.83
N VAL A 267 -10.74 -17.78 19.40
CA VAL A 267 -11.02 -16.61 20.24
C VAL A 267 -12.36 -16.04 19.79
N GLU A 268 -13.31 -15.91 20.72
CA GLU A 268 -14.59 -15.24 20.45
C GLU A 268 -14.33 -13.74 20.22
N ILE A 269 -14.76 -13.24 19.06
CA ILE A 269 -14.62 -11.84 18.67
C ILE A 269 -15.96 -11.30 18.16
N GLU A 270 -16.34 -10.12 18.64
CA GLU A 270 -17.43 -9.33 18.03
C GLU A 270 -16.88 -8.48 16.88
N SER A 271 -15.67 -7.93 17.05
CA SER A 271 -14.91 -7.24 16.03
C SER A 271 -13.40 -7.47 16.18
N LEU A 272 -12.65 -7.26 15.09
CA LEU A 272 -11.21 -7.48 15.08
C LEU A 272 -10.47 -6.15 15.36
N THR A 273 -9.88 -6.04 16.55
CA THR A 273 -9.09 -4.86 16.97
C THR A 273 -7.64 -5.23 17.28
N ARG A 274 -6.73 -4.25 17.25
CA ARG A 274 -5.29 -4.47 17.46
C ARG A 274 -4.96 -5.00 18.86
N GLU A 275 -5.77 -4.63 19.85
CA GLU A 275 -5.58 -4.94 21.26
C GLU A 275 -5.73 -6.44 21.57
N LEU A 276 -6.40 -7.19 20.69
CA LEU A 276 -6.53 -8.65 20.80
C LEU A 276 -5.20 -9.39 20.58
N LEU A 277 -4.23 -8.74 19.92
CA LEU A 277 -2.93 -9.33 19.58
C LEU A 277 -1.87 -8.98 20.64
N ASP A 278 -1.64 -9.90 21.58
CA ASP A 278 -0.63 -9.76 22.63
C ASP A 278 0.80 -9.94 22.08
N THR A 279 1.71 -9.04 22.45
CA THR A 279 3.12 -9.04 22.00
C THR A 279 3.91 -10.32 22.35
N ASN A 280 3.43 -11.10 23.32
CA ASN A 280 4.03 -12.37 23.76
C ASN A 280 3.32 -13.60 23.17
N GLY A 281 2.33 -13.41 22.30
CA GLY A 281 1.55 -14.49 21.68
C GLY A 281 1.70 -14.56 20.16
N CYS A 282 1.29 -15.69 19.60
CA CYS A 282 1.08 -15.87 18.17
C CYS A 282 -0.41 -16.10 17.89
N TYR A 283 -0.91 -15.54 16.81
CA TYR A 283 -2.31 -15.53 16.46
C TYR A 283 -2.51 -15.89 14.99
N ILE A 284 -3.62 -16.54 14.67
CA ILE A 284 -4.03 -16.86 13.30
C ILE A 284 -5.34 -16.14 13.02
N VAL A 285 -5.36 -15.34 11.96
CA VAL A 285 -6.54 -14.61 11.47
C VAL A 285 -6.99 -15.28 10.17
N ASP A 286 -8.10 -16.01 10.21
CA ASP A 286 -8.69 -16.66 9.04
C ASP A 286 -9.74 -15.74 8.41
N CYS A 287 -9.45 -15.26 7.20
CA CYS A 287 -10.34 -14.43 6.38
C CYS A 287 -10.82 -15.17 5.12
N GLY A 288 -10.91 -16.51 5.16
CA GLY A 288 -11.34 -17.33 4.04
C GLY A 288 -10.20 -17.71 3.11
N ILE A 289 -9.98 -16.94 2.05
CA ILE A 289 -8.92 -17.19 1.04
C ILE A 289 -7.55 -16.72 1.56
N GLU A 290 -7.52 -15.72 2.42
CA GLU A 290 -6.29 -15.23 3.06
C GLU A 290 -6.29 -15.63 4.53
N VAL A 291 -5.20 -16.25 4.98
CA VAL A 291 -4.96 -16.57 6.38
C VAL A 291 -3.67 -15.89 6.81
N PHE A 292 -3.73 -15.14 7.91
CA PHE A 292 -2.58 -14.43 8.44
C PHE A 292 -2.10 -15.05 9.74
N VAL A 293 -0.80 -15.30 9.86
CA VAL A 293 -0.15 -15.69 11.12
C VAL A 293 0.59 -14.48 11.66
N TRP A 294 0.06 -13.88 12.72
CA TRP A 294 0.70 -12.76 13.39
C TRP A 294 1.55 -13.28 14.56
N MET A 295 2.81 -12.84 14.59
CA MET A 295 3.80 -13.28 15.58
C MET A 295 4.24 -12.08 16.43
N GLY A 296 3.91 -12.12 17.72
CA GLY A 296 4.30 -11.07 18.67
C GLY A 296 5.81 -10.93 18.78
N ARG A 297 6.32 -9.70 18.95
CA ARG A 297 7.77 -9.44 18.89
C ARG A 297 8.57 -10.15 19.99
N ASN A 298 7.92 -10.43 21.12
CA ASN A 298 8.54 -11.05 22.29
C ASN A 298 8.51 -12.58 22.25
N THR A 299 7.83 -13.18 21.28
CA THR A 299 7.80 -14.63 21.08
C THR A 299 9.17 -15.19 20.71
N SER A 300 9.48 -16.38 21.21
CA SER A 300 10.69 -17.15 20.89
C SER A 300 10.63 -17.75 19.47
N LEU A 301 11.78 -18.17 18.96
CA LEU A 301 11.85 -18.80 17.63
C LEU A 301 11.02 -20.10 17.58
N ASP A 302 11.05 -20.89 18.65
CA ASP A 302 10.31 -22.16 18.73
C ASP A 302 8.80 -21.93 18.78
N GLU A 303 8.32 -20.89 19.47
CA GLU A 303 6.91 -20.50 19.45
C GLU A 303 6.45 -20.07 18.05
N ARG A 304 7.31 -19.36 17.30
CA ARG A 304 7.01 -18.96 15.90
C ARG A 304 6.97 -20.16 14.95
N LYS A 305 7.90 -21.10 15.10
CA LYS A 305 7.89 -22.39 14.38
C LYS A 305 6.62 -23.18 14.68
N THR A 306 6.28 -23.28 15.96
CA THR A 306 5.08 -23.95 16.46
C THR A 306 3.80 -23.31 15.93
N ALA A 307 3.70 -21.98 15.93
CA ALA A 307 2.56 -21.25 15.37
C ALA A 307 2.41 -21.44 13.86
N SER A 308 3.52 -21.56 13.15
CA SER A 308 3.49 -21.85 11.71
C SER A 308 2.97 -23.26 11.42
N GLY A 309 3.39 -24.26 12.21
CA GLY A 309 2.84 -25.61 12.12
C GLY A 309 1.34 -25.66 12.46
N ALA A 310 0.93 -24.97 13.53
CA ALA A 310 -0.49 -24.89 13.92
C ALA A 310 -1.37 -24.27 12.82
N ALA A 311 -0.87 -23.28 12.08
CA ALA A 311 -1.57 -22.69 10.95
C ALA A 311 -1.71 -23.67 9.77
N ASP A 312 -0.65 -24.42 9.45
CA ASP A 312 -0.69 -25.42 8.39
C ASP A 312 -1.63 -26.59 8.76
N GLU A 313 -1.64 -27.04 10.02
CA GLU A 313 -2.58 -28.05 10.54
C GLU A 313 -4.04 -27.58 10.50
N LEU A 314 -4.31 -26.33 10.90
CA LEU A 314 -5.64 -25.73 10.81
C LEU A 314 -6.15 -25.75 9.36
N LEU A 315 -5.27 -25.49 8.39
CA LEU A 315 -5.61 -25.50 6.97
C LEU A 315 -5.84 -26.90 6.41
N LEU A 316 -5.10 -27.91 6.87
CA LEU A 316 -5.35 -29.31 6.49
C LEU A 316 -6.75 -29.79 6.93
N GLY A 317 -7.26 -29.25 8.04
CA GLY A 317 -8.61 -29.51 8.52
C GLY A 317 -9.72 -28.77 7.75
N LEU A 318 -9.37 -27.78 6.93
CA LEU A 318 -10.29 -26.98 6.13
C LEU A 318 -10.22 -27.44 4.67
N ASP A 319 -11.36 -27.78 4.06
CA ASP A 319 -11.45 -28.12 2.63
C ASP A 319 -11.32 -26.87 1.74
N ARG A 320 -10.17 -26.18 1.83
CA ARG A 320 -9.88 -24.91 1.15
C ARG A 320 -8.51 -24.95 0.45
N PRO A 321 -8.44 -25.51 -0.77
CA PRO A 321 -7.17 -25.65 -1.50
C PRO A 321 -6.54 -24.34 -1.97
N LYS A 322 -7.30 -23.23 -1.99
CA LYS A 322 -6.88 -21.90 -2.48
C LYS A 322 -6.39 -20.94 -1.38
N CYS A 323 -6.16 -21.41 -0.15
CA CYS A 323 -5.79 -20.51 0.95
C CYS A 323 -4.33 -20.04 0.84
N HIS A 324 -4.12 -18.72 0.81
CA HIS A 324 -2.82 -18.09 0.91
C HIS A 324 -2.47 -17.83 2.37
N VAL A 325 -1.27 -18.24 2.79
CA VAL A 325 -0.78 -18.01 4.16
C VAL A 325 0.28 -16.94 4.16
N VAL A 326 0.01 -15.85 4.89
CA VAL A 326 0.95 -14.74 5.06
C VAL A 326 1.31 -14.64 6.52
N ARG A 327 2.61 -14.66 6.84
CA ARG A 327 3.10 -14.52 8.21
C ARG A 327 3.74 -13.15 8.39
N VAL A 328 3.37 -12.48 9.47
CA VAL A 328 3.82 -11.12 9.79
C VAL A 328 4.33 -11.07 11.22
N ILE A 329 5.37 -10.29 11.44
CA ILE A 329 5.89 -9.99 12.78
C ILE A 329 5.32 -8.64 13.24
N GLU A 330 5.01 -8.55 14.52
CA GLU A 330 4.59 -7.31 15.18
C GLU A 330 5.50 -6.12 14.82
N GLY A 331 4.87 -5.03 14.35
CA GLY A 331 5.53 -3.81 13.91
C GLY A 331 5.91 -3.79 12.42
N PHE A 332 5.83 -4.92 11.73
CA PHE A 332 6.10 -5.07 10.30
C PHE A 332 4.87 -5.60 9.53
N GLU A 333 3.66 -5.33 10.04
CA GLU A 333 2.42 -5.78 9.42
C GLU A 333 2.20 -5.11 8.05
N THR A 334 1.66 -5.86 7.11
CA THR A 334 1.31 -5.37 5.77
C THR A 334 0.04 -4.53 5.79
N VAL A 335 -0.13 -3.66 4.79
CA VAL A 335 -1.40 -2.92 4.59
C VAL A 335 -2.59 -3.87 4.51
N MET A 336 -2.43 -5.00 3.81
CA MET A 336 -3.46 -6.05 3.68
C MET A 336 -3.84 -6.70 5.01
N PHE A 337 -2.89 -6.87 5.93
CA PHE A 337 -3.19 -7.37 7.28
C PHE A 337 -3.96 -6.32 8.07
N ARG A 338 -3.47 -5.08 8.09
CA ARG A 338 -4.06 -3.97 8.86
C ARG A 338 -5.48 -3.65 8.39
N SER A 339 -5.77 -3.79 7.11
CA SER A 339 -7.11 -3.55 6.55
C SER A 339 -8.17 -4.57 6.98
N LYS A 340 -7.79 -5.67 7.66
CA LYS A 340 -8.75 -6.64 8.23
C LYS A 340 -9.28 -6.22 9.60
N PHE A 341 -8.72 -5.16 10.19
CA PHE A 341 -9.07 -4.63 11.50
C PHE A 341 -9.94 -3.39 11.35
N ASP A 342 -10.87 -3.18 12.28
CA ASP A 342 -11.78 -2.01 12.28
C ASP A 342 -11.01 -0.70 12.38
N SER A 343 -9.95 -0.70 13.17
CA SER A 343 -9.00 0.40 13.29
C SER A 343 -7.62 -0.16 13.61
N TRP A 344 -6.60 0.45 13.01
CA TRP A 344 -5.21 0.10 13.29
C TRP A 344 -4.50 1.34 13.86
N PRO A 345 -3.87 1.25 15.05
CA PRO A 345 -3.20 2.39 15.65
C PRO A 345 -2.15 2.99 14.70
N GLN A 346 -2.15 4.31 14.60
CA GLN A 346 -1.10 5.02 13.87
C GLN A 346 0.26 4.61 14.45
N SER A 347 1.15 4.12 13.60
CA SER A 347 2.50 3.81 14.03
C SER A 347 3.16 5.12 14.46
N THR A 348 3.26 5.34 15.77
CA THR A 348 4.24 6.26 16.33
C THR A 348 5.58 5.71 15.90
N ASN A 349 6.13 6.25 14.81
CA ASN A 349 7.57 6.20 14.63
C ASN A 349 8.12 6.92 15.84
N VAL A 350 8.40 6.17 16.91
CA VAL A 350 9.27 6.62 17.98
C VAL A 350 10.59 6.87 17.26
N ALA A 351 10.76 8.09 16.77
CA ALA A 351 12.04 8.61 16.39
C ALA A 351 12.89 8.37 17.64
N VAL A 352 13.75 7.36 17.59
CA VAL A 352 14.75 7.13 18.63
C VAL A 352 15.45 8.46 18.74
N THR A 353 15.14 9.20 19.81
CA THR A 353 15.66 10.54 20.04
C THR A 353 17.17 10.48 19.87
N GLU A 354 17.76 11.52 19.27
CA GLU A 354 19.21 11.56 19.07
C GLU A 354 19.97 11.32 20.39
N ASP A 355 19.36 11.72 21.51
CA ASP A 355 19.85 11.48 22.87
C ASP A 355 19.89 9.97 23.25
N GLY A 356 18.92 9.18 22.79
CA GLY A 356 18.92 7.72 22.93
C GLY A 356 19.99 7.03 22.07
N ARG A 357 20.21 7.52 20.84
CA ARG A 357 21.30 7.04 19.96
C ARG A 357 22.67 7.34 20.54
N GLY A 358 22.84 8.52 21.14
CA GLY A 358 24.07 8.93 21.83
C GLY A 358 24.41 8.03 23.02
N LYS A 359 23.41 7.68 23.85
CA LYS A 359 23.58 6.78 25.01
C LYS A 359 23.95 5.35 24.57
N VAL A 360 23.29 4.81 23.54
CA VAL A 360 23.59 3.47 23.00
C VAL A 360 24.96 3.45 22.32
N ALA A 361 25.32 4.48 21.55
CA ALA A 361 26.63 4.60 20.94
C ALA A 361 27.76 4.70 22.00
N ALA A 362 27.54 5.43 23.09
CA ALA A 362 28.49 5.51 24.20
C ALA A 362 28.69 4.17 24.92
N LEU A 363 27.60 3.39 25.07
CA LEU A 363 27.61 2.07 25.71
C LEU A 363 28.34 1.02 24.84
N LEU A 364 28.10 1.04 23.53
CA LEU A 364 28.78 0.18 22.55
C LEU A 364 30.27 0.52 22.38
N LYS A 365 30.62 1.81 22.50
CA LYS A 365 32.02 2.27 22.49
C LYS A 365 32.77 1.83 23.75
N ARG A 366 32.09 1.77 24.90
CA ARG A 366 32.63 1.18 26.14
C ARG A 366 32.86 -0.33 26.06
N GLN A 367 32.14 -1.03 25.18
CA GLN A 367 32.28 -2.46 24.93
C GLN A 367 33.21 -2.81 23.74
N GLY A 368 33.88 -1.81 23.14
CA GLY A 368 34.88 -2.03 22.08
C GLY A 368 34.30 -2.25 20.67
N LEU A 369 33.02 -1.99 20.44
CA LEU A 369 32.36 -2.14 19.13
C LEU A 369 32.44 -0.84 18.30
N ASN A 370 32.70 -0.98 17.00
CA ASN A 370 32.89 0.17 16.10
C ASN A 370 31.53 0.81 15.71
N VAL A 371 31.29 2.03 16.19
CA VAL A 371 30.00 2.76 16.08
C VAL A 371 29.91 3.71 14.88
N ARG A 372 30.84 3.64 13.90
CA ARG A 372 30.84 4.53 12.73
C ARG A 372 29.55 4.50 11.88
N GLY A 373 28.77 3.42 11.92
CA GLY A 373 27.50 3.30 11.18
C GLY A 373 26.27 3.92 11.89
N LEU A 374 26.31 4.11 13.21
CA LEU A 374 25.18 4.59 14.02
C LEU A 374 25.06 6.13 14.07
N MET A 375 26.12 6.85 13.68
CA MET A 375 26.18 8.32 13.73
C MET A 375 25.88 8.99 12.38
N LYS A 376 25.48 8.25 11.34
CA LYS A 376 24.97 8.90 10.14
C LYS A 376 23.64 9.55 10.48
N ALA A 377 23.61 10.88 10.42
CA ALA A 377 22.37 11.65 10.39
C ALA A 377 21.43 11.01 9.37
N ALA A 378 20.14 10.98 9.68
CA ALA A 378 19.15 10.58 8.70
C ALA A 378 19.40 11.44 7.44
N PRO A 379 19.49 10.85 6.23
CA PRO A 379 19.57 11.65 5.02
C PRO A 379 18.41 12.66 5.03
N PRO A 380 18.63 13.90 4.58
CA PRO A 380 17.55 14.88 4.50
C PRO A 380 16.38 14.22 3.77
N LYS A 381 15.18 14.31 4.35
CA LYS A 381 13.96 13.89 3.66
C LYS A 381 13.90 14.77 2.41
N GLU A 382 14.23 14.22 1.26
CA GLU A 382 13.90 14.84 -0.03
C GLU A 382 12.37 14.91 -0.06
N GLU A 383 11.82 16.10 0.17
CA GLU A 383 10.42 16.34 -0.08
C GLU A 383 10.16 16.06 -1.57
N PRO A 384 9.10 15.31 -1.90
CA PRO A 384 8.81 14.98 -3.30
C PRO A 384 8.68 16.29 -4.09
N GLN A 385 9.48 16.44 -5.15
CA GLN A 385 9.41 17.62 -5.99
C GLN A 385 7.99 17.77 -6.56
N PRO A 386 7.41 18.99 -6.53
CA PRO A 386 6.08 19.23 -7.07
C PRO A 386 6.08 18.91 -8.58
N PHE A 387 5.11 18.10 -9.01
CA PHE A 387 4.95 17.70 -10.41
C PHE A 387 4.22 18.75 -11.26
N ILE A 388 3.62 19.75 -10.61
CA ILE A 388 2.88 20.84 -11.23
C ILE A 388 3.71 22.12 -11.09
N ASP A 389 3.85 22.85 -12.19
CA ASP A 389 4.41 24.20 -12.19
C ASP A 389 3.55 25.11 -11.29
N CYS A 390 4.13 25.58 -10.20
CA CYS A 390 3.44 26.36 -9.17
C CYS A 390 3.38 27.87 -9.50
N THR A 391 3.66 28.25 -10.75
CA THR A 391 3.54 29.63 -11.28
C THR A 391 2.25 29.89 -12.06
N GLY A 392 1.36 28.90 -12.13
CA GLY A 392 0.05 28.98 -12.78
C GLY A 392 -0.95 29.93 -12.11
N ASN A 393 -2.15 30.00 -12.68
CA ASN A 393 -3.24 30.86 -12.25
C ASN A 393 -4.26 30.11 -11.39
N LEU A 394 -4.54 30.64 -10.19
CA LEU A 394 -5.50 30.10 -9.24
C LEU A 394 -6.83 30.89 -9.27
N GLN A 395 -7.93 30.17 -9.29
CA GLN A 395 -9.27 30.71 -9.07
C GLN A 395 -9.99 29.85 -8.04
N VAL A 396 -10.66 30.49 -7.08
CA VAL A 396 -11.35 29.79 -6.00
C VAL A 396 -12.78 30.29 -5.87
N TRP A 397 -13.72 29.36 -5.75
CA TRP A 397 -15.13 29.64 -5.49
C TRP A 397 -15.55 29.04 -4.16
N ARG A 398 -16.34 29.78 -3.39
CA ARG A 398 -17.07 29.22 -2.24
C ARG A 398 -18.44 28.74 -2.70
N VAL A 399 -18.85 27.57 -2.22
CA VAL A 399 -20.17 26.99 -2.48
C VAL A 399 -21.17 27.48 -1.45
N ASN A 400 -22.37 27.83 -1.90
CA ASN A 400 -23.48 28.22 -1.04
C ASN A 400 -24.78 27.68 -1.65
N GLY A 401 -25.32 26.60 -1.07
CA GLY A 401 -26.48 25.91 -1.64
C GLY A 401 -26.16 25.41 -3.05
N GLN A 402 -26.99 25.73 -4.03
CA GLN A 402 -26.80 25.28 -5.43
C GLN A 402 -25.88 26.19 -6.27
N GLN A 403 -25.35 27.26 -5.69
CA GLN A 403 -24.53 28.25 -6.39
C GLN A 403 -23.07 28.23 -5.91
N LYS A 404 -22.19 28.82 -6.71
CA LYS A 404 -20.78 29.07 -6.35
C LYS A 404 -20.43 30.54 -6.59
N THR A 405 -19.69 31.14 -5.68
CA THR A 405 -19.28 32.55 -5.74
C THR A 405 -17.77 32.64 -5.87
N LEU A 406 -17.28 33.33 -6.90
CA LEU A 406 -15.84 33.54 -7.10
C LEU A 406 -15.29 34.46 -6.01
N LEU A 407 -14.20 34.04 -5.36
CA LEU A 407 -13.53 34.81 -4.32
C LEU A 407 -12.55 35.82 -4.92
N GLN A 408 -12.42 36.95 -4.23
CA GLN A 408 -11.40 37.95 -4.54
C GLN A 408 -10.01 37.39 -4.23
N ALA A 409 -8.97 37.87 -4.91
CA ALA A 409 -7.61 37.35 -4.78
C ALA A 409 -7.11 37.31 -3.32
N SER A 410 -7.48 38.31 -2.49
CA SER A 410 -7.12 38.39 -1.07
C SER A 410 -7.76 37.32 -0.18
N ASP A 411 -8.79 36.63 -0.68
CA ASP A 411 -9.59 35.66 0.07
C ASP A 411 -9.51 34.25 -0.51
N GLN A 412 -8.78 34.06 -1.63
CA GLN A 412 -8.65 32.75 -2.27
C GLN A 412 -7.92 31.73 -1.39
N SER A 413 -7.15 32.15 -0.39
CA SER A 413 -6.47 31.29 0.58
C SER A 413 -7.15 31.19 1.94
N LYS A 414 -8.34 31.78 2.11
CA LYS A 414 -9.04 31.94 3.39
C LYS A 414 -10.28 31.07 3.47
N PHE A 415 -10.16 29.89 4.06
CA PHE A 415 -11.23 28.89 4.07
C PHE A 415 -11.87 28.78 5.44
N TYR A 416 -13.15 28.43 5.47
CA TYR A 416 -13.94 28.21 6.67
C TYR A 416 -14.25 26.71 6.82
N SER A 417 -14.03 26.14 8.00
CA SER A 417 -14.25 24.71 8.29
C SER A 417 -15.70 24.25 8.10
N GLY A 418 -16.67 25.16 8.11
CA GLY A 418 -18.09 24.92 7.87
C GLY A 418 -18.50 24.96 6.39
N ASP A 419 -17.60 25.37 5.48
CA ASP A 419 -17.92 25.62 4.08
C ASP A 419 -17.24 24.62 3.12
N CYS A 420 -17.69 24.64 1.87
CA CYS A 420 -17.09 23.91 0.77
C CYS A 420 -16.54 24.87 -0.29
N TYR A 421 -15.39 24.53 -0.86
CA TYR A 421 -14.71 25.35 -1.86
C TYR A 421 -14.41 24.53 -3.11
N ILE A 422 -14.38 25.20 -4.24
CA ILE A 422 -13.91 24.67 -5.51
C ILE A 422 -12.72 25.52 -5.92
N PHE A 423 -11.62 24.93 -6.35
CA PHE A 423 -10.51 25.66 -6.94
C PHE A 423 -10.18 25.12 -8.33
N GLN A 424 -9.78 26.02 -9.21
CA GLN A 424 -9.23 25.73 -10.53
C GLN A 424 -7.84 26.31 -10.56
N TYR A 425 -6.87 25.45 -10.82
CA TYR A 425 -5.49 25.84 -11.02
C TYR A 425 -5.09 25.54 -12.46
N SER A 426 -4.65 26.56 -13.20
CA SER A 426 -4.29 26.44 -14.62
C SER A 426 -2.79 26.70 -14.78
N TYR A 427 -2.06 25.78 -15.40
CA TYR A 427 -0.61 25.82 -15.49
C TYR A 427 -0.12 25.35 -16.87
N PRO A 428 1.07 25.77 -17.32
CA PRO A 428 1.63 25.33 -18.59
C PRO A 428 2.04 23.85 -18.50
N GLY A 429 1.39 22.99 -19.30
CA GLY A 429 1.83 21.60 -19.52
C GLY A 429 2.79 21.47 -20.71
N GLU A 430 3.20 20.23 -21.04
CA GLU A 430 4.16 19.97 -22.13
C GLU A 430 3.66 20.44 -23.50
N ASP A 431 2.39 20.15 -23.82
CA ASP A 431 1.80 20.45 -25.14
C ASP A 431 0.69 21.52 -25.10
N LYS A 432 0.07 21.74 -23.94
CA LYS A 432 -1.07 22.64 -23.76
C LYS A 432 -1.19 23.10 -22.30
N GLU A 433 -2.02 24.11 -22.06
CA GLU A 433 -2.44 24.47 -20.71
C GLU A 433 -3.19 23.29 -20.07
N GLU A 434 -2.79 22.93 -18.87
CA GLU A 434 -3.43 21.91 -18.06
C GLU A 434 -4.19 22.55 -16.91
N HIS A 435 -5.22 21.84 -16.42
CA HIS A 435 -6.08 22.33 -15.36
C HIS A 435 -6.23 21.28 -14.27
N LEU A 436 -6.07 21.69 -13.01
CA LEU A 436 -6.43 20.94 -11.83
C LEU A 436 -7.69 21.55 -11.22
N ILE A 437 -8.77 20.77 -11.17
CA ILE A 437 -10.03 21.14 -10.53
C ILE A 437 -10.15 20.40 -9.20
N GLY A 438 -10.04 21.12 -8.09
CA GLY A 438 -10.17 20.53 -6.77
C GLY A 438 -11.43 20.99 -6.05
N THR A 439 -11.98 20.12 -5.20
CA THR A 439 -12.95 20.50 -4.16
C THR A 439 -12.30 20.35 -2.80
N TRP A 440 -12.40 21.37 -1.95
CA TRP A 440 -12.00 21.30 -0.54
C TRP A 440 -13.25 21.31 0.34
N PHE A 441 -13.34 20.35 1.26
CA PHE A 441 -14.47 20.20 2.19
C PHE A 441 -14.01 20.49 3.61
N GLY A 442 -14.60 21.51 4.21
CA GLY A 442 -14.40 21.81 5.62
C GLY A 442 -14.91 20.67 6.51
N ARG A 443 -14.27 20.48 7.66
CA ARG A 443 -14.58 19.41 8.62
C ARG A 443 -16.02 19.49 9.15
N GLN A 444 -16.54 20.71 9.31
CA GLN A 444 -17.88 21.01 9.77
C GLN A 444 -18.86 21.27 8.61
N SER A 445 -18.43 21.09 7.35
CA SER A 445 -19.29 21.28 6.18
C SER A 445 -20.49 20.32 6.16
N VAL A 446 -21.61 20.81 5.62
CA VAL A 446 -22.84 20.04 5.52
C VAL A 446 -22.89 19.20 4.24
N GLU A 447 -23.62 18.09 4.28
CA GLU A 447 -23.69 17.16 3.15
C GLU A 447 -24.24 17.80 1.87
N GLU A 448 -25.25 18.67 1.99
CA GLU A 448 -25.85 19.39 0.87
C GLU A 448 -24.81 20.21 0.09
N ASP A 449 -24.00 21.00 0.78
CA ASP A 449 -22.95 21.82 0.16
C ASP A 449 -21.84 20.95 -0.44
N ARG A 450 -21.50 19.81 0.18
CA ARG A 450 -20.53 18.85 -0.37
C ARG A 450 -21.02 18.25 -1.70
N VAL A 451 -22.27 17.82 -1.76
CA VAL A 451 -22.89 17.27 -2.98
C VAL A 451 -22.95 18.35 -4.07
N SER A 452 -23.33 19.56 -3.70
CA SER A 452 -23.35 20.71 -4.61
C SER A 452 -21.97 21.03 -5.17
N ALA A 453 -20.94 21.08 -4.32
CA ALA A 453 -19.55 21.32 -4.73
C ALA A 453 -19.05 20.27 -5.74
N ILE A 454 -19.34 18.99 -5.50
CA ILE A 454 -18.99 17.90 -6.43
C ILE A 454 -19.70 18.07 -7.77
N SER A 455 -21.00 18.37 -7.75
CA SER A 455 -21.80 18.61 -8.95
C SER A 455 -21.26 19.79 -9.76
N GLN A 456 -20.94 20.90 -9.08
CA GLN A 456 -20.43 22.12 -9.71
C GLN A 456 -19.01 21.95 -10.27
N ALA A 457 -18.14 21.21 -9.59
CA ALA A 457 -16.81 20.85 -10.10
C ALA A 457 -16.93 19.94 -11.34
N GLY A 458 -17.87 18.99 -11.33
CA GLY A 458 -18.18 18.15 -12.50
C GLY A 458 -18.56 18.98 -13.73
N LYS A 459 -19.42 20.00 -13.56
CA LYS A 459 -19.78 20.92 -14.65
C LYS A 459 -18.57 21.69 -15.21
N ILE A 460 -17.60 22.07 -14.37
CA ILE A 460 -16.36 22.72 -14.83
C ILE A 460 -15.52 21.75 -15.67
N ILE A 461 -15.42 20.49 -15.25
CA ILE A 461 -14.69 19.44 -15.97
C ILE A 461 -15.34 19.12 -17.33
N GLU A 462 -16.67 19.08 -17.38
CA GLU A 462 -17.44 18.93 -18.62
C GLU A 462 -17.15 20.07 -19.61
N LEU A 463 -17.10 21.32 -19.14
CA LEU A 463 -16.73 22.48 -19.95
C LEU A 463 -15.29 22.37 -20.49
N LEU A 464 -14.38 21.77 -19.71
CA LEU A 464 -13.00 21.48 -20.09
C LEU A 464 -12.85 20.16 -20.86
N LYS A 465 -13.95 19.61 -21.41
CA LYS A 465 -13.99 18.39 -22.22
C LYS A 465 -13.31 17.19 -21.56
N PHE A 466 -13.44 17.08 -20.24
CA PHE A 466 -12.87 15.98 -19.43
C PHE A 466 -11.35 15.84 -19.53
N SER A 467 -10.65 16.93 -19.87
CA SER A 467 -9.19 16.95 -19.96
C SER A 467 -8.49 17.45 -18.69
N ALA A 468 -9.25 17.92 -17.71
CA ALA A 468 -8.74 18.42 -16.44
C ALA A 468 -8.64 17.31 -15.39
N THR A 469 -7.61 17.38 -14.55
CA THR A 469 -7.46 16.48 -13.39
C THR A 469 -8.42 16.91 -12.29
N GLN A 470 -9.09 15.95 -11.64
CA GLN A 470 -9.99 16.22 -10.52
C GLN A 470 -9.41 15.74 -9.19
N ALA A 471 -9.44 16.60 -8.17
CA ALA A 471 -9.07 16.25 -6.80
C ALA A 471 -10.22 16.50 -5.82
N ARG A 472 -10.32 15.68 -4.76
CA ARG A 472 -11.23 15.89 -3.63
C ARG A 472 -10.40 15.88 -2.35
N ILE A 473 -10.46 16.98 -1.61
CA ILE A 473 -9.61 17.25 -0.47
C ILE A 473 -10.51 17.54 0.73
N TYR A 474 -10.15 16.99 1.88
CA TYR A 474 -10.86 17.20 3.15
C TYR A 474 -9.94 17.93 4.12
N GLU A 475 -10.51 18.80 4.95
CA GLU A 475 -9.78 19.56 5.96
C GLU A 475 -8.92 18.67 6.86
N GLY A 476 -7.62 18.94 6.89
CA GLY A 476 -6.60 18.19 7.63
C GLY A 476 -5.94 17.05 6.87
N TYR A 477 -6.41 16.75 5.65
CA TYR A 477 -5.85 15.74 4.74
C TYR A 477 -5.40 16.38 3.42
N GLU A 478 -4.98 17.64 3.45
CA GLU A 478 -4.48 18.33 2.27
C GLU A 478 -3.11 17.77 1.83
N PRO A 479 -2.93 17.42 0.54
CA PRO A 479 -1.65 16.98 0.02
C PRO A 479 -0.64 18.13 -0.02
N LEU A 480 0.66 17.83 -0.05
CA LEU A 480 1.71 18.86 -0.18
C LEU A 480 1.49 19.79 -1.37
N GLN A 481 1.11 19.22 -2.53
CA GLN A 481 0.83 19.98 -3.75
C GLN A 481 -0.26 21.05 -3.56
N PHE A 482 -1.25 20.82 -2.69
CA PHE A 482 -2.27 21.81 -2.36
C PHE A 482 -1.64 23.03 -1.69
N PHE A 483 -0.76 22.83 -0.70
CA PHE A 483 -0.12 23.94 -0.02
C PHE A 483 0.82 24.72 -0.93
N VAL A 484 1.54 24.06 -1.83
CA VAL A 484 2.43 24.76 -2.78
C VAL A 484 1.64 25.62 -3.78
N ILE A 485 0.46 25.15 -4.23
CA ILE A 485 -0.42 25.93 -5.12
C ILE A 485 -0.95 27.19 -4.43
N PHE A 486 -1.34 27.08 -3.16
CA PHE A 486 -1.92 28.19 -2.41
C PHE A 486 -0.86 29.10 -1.77
N GLN A 487 0.36 28.58 -1.54
CA GLN A 487 1.51 29.20 -0.87
C GLN A 487 1.26 29.59 0.59
N SER A 488 0.24 30.42 0.83
CA SER A 488 -0.33 30.70 2.15
C SER A 488 -1.75 30.16 2.21
N PHE A 489 -2.10 29.50 3.31
CA PHE A 489 -3.42 28.95 3.53
C PHE A 489 -3.88 29.20 4.98
N ILE A 490 -5.11 29.72 5.13
CA ILE A 490 -5.69 30.06 6.42
C ILE A 490 -7.02 29.34 6.58
N VAL A 491 -7.17 28.58 7.66
CA VAL A 491 -8.41 27.89 8.02
C VAL A 491 -9.04 28.58 9.23
N PHE A 492 -10.24 29.12 9.03
CA PHE A 492 -11.10 29.72 10.02
C PHE A 492 -12.15 28.72 10.51
N LYS A 493 -12.59 28.89 11.75
CA LYS A 493 -13.72 28.15 12.32
C LYS A 493 -15.06 28.66 11.81
N GLY A 494 -16.06 27.79 11.96
CA GLY A 494 -17.42 27.97 11.50
C GLY A 494 -17.53 28.14 9.99
N GLY A 495 -18.56 28.82 9.51
CA GLY A 495 -18.93 28.84 8.09
C GLY A 495 -19.87 29.97 7.70
N LEU A 496 -19.84 30.33 6.43
CA LEU A 496 -20.61 31.43 5.86
C LEU A 496 -21.73 30.95 4.93
N SER A 497 -21.75 29.68 4.55
CA SER A 497 -22.81 29.08 3.74
C SER A 497 -24.15 29.05 4.48
N GLU A 498 -25.24 29.21 3.72
CA GLU A 498 -26.61 29.12 4.20
C GLU A 498 -26.92 27.71 4.73
N GLY A 499 -26.39 26.68 4.06
CA GLY A 499 -26.52 25.28 4.48
C GLY A 499 -25.93 25.06 5.87
N TYR A 500 -24.70 25.53 6.10
CA TYR A 500 -24.05 25.48 7.42
C TYR A 500 -24.83 26.25 8.50
N ARG A 501 -25.22 27.49 8.23
CA ARG A 501 -25.98 28.31 9.20
C ARG A 501 -27.33 27.71 9.56
N LYS A 502 -28.03 27.15 8.57
CA LYS A 502 -29.28 26.43 8.79
C LYS A 502 -29.06 25.19 9.64
N HIS A 503 -27.98 24.44 9.39
CA HIS A 503 -27.62 23.27 10.18
C HIS A 503 -27.34 23.60 11.65
N LEU A 504 -26.65 24.72 11.92
CA LEU A 504 -26.45 25.20 13.28
C LEU A 504 -27.79 25.53 13.97
N ALA A 505 -28.67 26.25 13.28
CA ALA A 505 -29.98 26.62 13.80
C ALA A 505 -30.87 25.39 14.08
N GLU A 506 -30.90 24.42 13.16
CA GLU A 506 -31.69 23.19 13.30
C GLU A 506 -31.22 22.30 14.46
N LYS A 507 -29.92 22.33 14.77
CA LYS A 507 -29.34 21.55 15.87
C LYS A 507 -29.15 22.34 17.17
N GLU A 508 -29.60 23.60 17.20
CA GLU A 508 -29.41 24.52 18.33
C GLU A 508 -27.95 24.64 18.78
N LEU A 509 -27.01 24.60 17.82
CA LEU A 509 -25.58 24.72 18.07
C LEU A 509 -25.15 26.18 18.07
N GLY A 510 -24.12 26.50 18.86
CA GLY A 510 -23.49 27.82 18.86
C GLY A 510 -22.75 28.09 17.55
N ASP A 511 -22.83 29.32 17.07
CA ASP A 511 -22.07 29.79 15.90
C ASP A 511 -20.67 30.27 16.32
N ASP A 512 -19.67 29.43 16.06
CA ASP A 512 -18.26 29.69 16.30
C ASP A 512 -17.54 30.30 15.09
N THR A 513 -18.30 30.77 14.08
CA THR A 513 -17.74 31.40 12.88
C THR A 513 -16.82 32.54 13.24
N TYR A 514 -15.62 32.51 12.65
CA TYR A 514 -14.58 33.52 12.86
C TYR A 514 -15.12 34.95 12.67
N LYS A 515 -14.73 35.82 13.60
CA LYS A 515 -15.01 37.26 13.57
C LYS A 515 -13.71 38.00 13.77
N GLU A 516 -13.49 39.03 12.94
CA GLU A 516 -12.27 39.82 12.97
C GLU A 516 -12.04 40.48 14.34
N ASP A 517 -13.09 41.04 14.95
CA ASP A 517 -13.01 41.66 16.28
C ASP A 517 -13.12 40.65 17.44
N GLY A 518 -13.32 39.36 17.12
CA GLY A 518 -13.47 38.30 18.11
C GLY A 518 -12.14 37.86 18.73
N ILE A 519 -12.25 36.91 19.66
CA ILE A 519 -11.11 36.16 20.18
C ILE A 519 -10.81 35.01 19.21
N ALA A 520 -9.58 34.93 18.72
CA ALA A 520 -9.14 33.81 17.91
C ALA A 520 -7.68 33.48 18.17
N LEU A 521 -7.40 32.17 18.19
CA LEU A 521 -6.06 31.61 18.33
C LEU A 521 -5.75 30.81 17.07
N PHE A 522 -4.67 31.16 16.37
CA PHE A 522 -4.20 30.45 15.18
C PHE A 522 -2.91 29.73 15.50
N ARG A 523 -2.86 28.43 15.19
CA ARG A 523 -1.60 27.69 15.14
C ARG A 523 -0.95 27.91 13.78
N VAL A 524 0.31 28.34 13.78
CA VAL A 524 1.10 28.51 12.56
C VAL A 524 1.97 27.29 12.35
N GLN A 525 1.98 26.78 11.13
CA GLN A 525 2.81 25.65 10.70
C GLN A 525 3.19 25.79 9.22
N GLY A 526 4.21 25.07 8.78
CA GLY A 526 4.69 25.17 7.41
C GLY A 526 6.10 24.65 7.25
N THR A 527 6.59 24.65 6.01
CA THR A 527 8.00 24.32 5.69
C THR A 527 8.74 25.50 5.06
N GLY A 528 8.07 26.65 4.89
CA GLY A 528 8.68 27.86 4.33
C GLY A 528 7.65 28.75 3.62
N PRO A 529 8.12 29.74 2.85
CA PRO A 529 7.29 30.71 2.14
C PRO A 529 6.26 30.10 1.18
N ASP A 530 6.59 28.96 0.58
CA ASP A 530 5.76 28.25 -0.38
C ASP A 530 4.76 27.29 0.29
N ASN A 531 4.76 27.22 1.63
CA ASN A 531 3.89 26.36 2.42
C ASN A 531 3.70 26.96 3.82
N MET A 532 2.91 28.03 3.90
CA MET A 532 2.54 28.71 5.14
C MET A 532 1.10 28.39 5.49
N GLN A 533 0.85 27.91 6.71
CA GLN A 533 -0.48 27.51 7.15
C GLN A 533 -0.82 28.17 8.50
N SER A 534 -2.02 28.70 8.61
CA SER A 534 -2.61 29.19 9.86
C SER A 534 -3.93 28.51 10.10
N ILE A 535 -4.03 27.73 11.17
CA ILE A 535 -5.22 26.95 11.50
C ILE A 535 -5.81 27.50 12.78
N GLN A 536 -7.05 27.99 12.72
CA GLN A 536 -7.77 28.46 13.90
C GLN A 536 -8.09 27.28 14.83
N VAL A 537 -7.66 27.38 16.08
CA VAL A 537 -7.91 26.39 17.14
C VAL A 537 -8.81 26.99 18.22
N GLU A 538 -9.17 26.21 19.25
CA GLU A 538 -9.90 26.76 20.40
C GLU A 538 -9.02 27.79 21.13
N PRO A 539 -9.52 29.00 21.45
CA PRO A 539 -8.77 30.03 22.16
C PRO A 539 -8.68 29.70 23.67
N VAL A 540 -8.11 28.55 23.98
CA VAL A 540 -7.88 28.05 25.34
C VAL A 540 -6.42 27.62 25.49
N ALA A 541 -5.88 27.71 26.71
CA ALA A 541 -4.48 27.39 26.96
C ALA A 541 -4.07 25.96 26.56
N SER A 542 -4.98 24.98 26.67
CA SER A 542 -4.72 23.58 26.31
C SER A 542 -4.56 23.35 24.80
N SER A 543 -4.85 24.35 23.96
CA SER A 543 -4.66 24.30 22.51
C SER A 543 -3.26 24.72 22.07
N LEU A 544 -2.47 25.32 22.97
CA LEU A 544 -1.06 25.62 22.72
C LEU A 544 -0.26 24.34 22.55
N ASN A 545 0.91 24.44 21.95
CA ASN A 545 1.83 23.32 21.80
C ASN A 545 3.26 23.84 21.62
N SER A 546 4.20 23.35 22.43
CA SER A 546 5.59 23.84 22.45
C SER A 546 6.33 23.68 21.11
N SER A 547 5.84 22.84 20.20
CA SER A 547 6.38 22.61 18.85
C SER A 547 5.91 23.61 17.79
N TYR A 548 5.07 24.60 18.13
CA TYR A 548 4.51 25.55 17.15
C TYR A 548 4.52 26.99 17.64
N CYS A 549 4.38 27.92 16.69
CA CYS A 549 4.09 29.33 16.96
C CYS A 549 2.58 29.60 16.82
N TYR A 550 2.10 30.60 17.55
CA TYR A 550 0.68 30.95 17.57
C TYR A 550 0.45 32.45 17.43
N ILE A 551 -0.68 32.82 16.83
CA ILE A 551 -1.19 34.19 16.77
C ILE A 551 -2.49 34.22 17.58
N LEU A 552 -2.52 35.01 18.65
CA LEU A 552 -3.71 35.25 19.46
C LEU A 552 -4.16 36.69 19.24
N HIS A 553 -5.40 36.88 18.83
CA HIS A 553 -6.00 38.22 18.83
C HIS A 553 -7.32 38.24 19.60
N SER A 554 -7.61 39.40 20.18
CA SER A 554 -8.86 39.74 20.86
C SER A 554 -9.14 41.22 20.61
N GLY A 555 -10.04 41.53 19.67
CA GLY A 555 -10.26 42.88 19.17
C GLY A 555 -8.96 43.53 18.66
N SER A 556 -8.52 44.59 19.33
CA SER A 556 -7.30 45.35 19.00
C SER A 556 -6.03 44.85 19.69
N SER A 557 -6.12 43.84 20.56
CA SER A 557 -4.94 43.24 21.19
C SER A 557 -4.47 42.03 20.39
N VAL A 558 -3.21 42.06 19.94
CA VAL A 558 -2.59 40.96 19.18
C VAL A 558 -1.32 40.50 19.87
N PHE A 559 -1.15 39.19 20.00
CA PHE A 559 0.00 38.53 20.60
C PHE A 559 0.52 37.47 19.64
N THR A 560 1.84 37.37 19.53
CA THR A 560 2.50 36.20 18.93
C THR A 560 3.09 35.38 20.06
N TRP A 561 2.83 34.08 20.10
CA TRP A 561 3.38 33.17 21.09
C TRP A 561 4.35 32.20 20.41
N THR A 562 5.54 32.04 20.98
CA THR A 562 6.61 31.19 20.45
C THR A 562 6.89 30.03 21.41
N GLY A 563 6.63 28.80 20.95
CA GLY A 563 6.97 27.59 21.67
C GLY A 563 8.48 27.34 21.75
N ASN A 564 8.94 26.68 22.80
CA ASN A 564 10.35 26.43 23.09
C ASN A 564 11.02 25.41 22.16
N LEU A 565 10.23 24.62 21.40
CA LEU A 565 10.74 23.65 20.42
C LEU A 565 10.69 24.18 18.98
N THR A 566 10.32 25.46 18.80
CA THR A 566 10.30 26.15 17.50
C THR A 566 11.68 26.67 17.13
N ASN A 567 11.89 26.93 15.83
CA ASN A 567 13.14 27.48 15.29
C ASN A 567 12.91 28.86 14.63
N SER A 568 13.96 29.43 14.02
CA SER A 568 13.88 30.75 13.38
C SER A 568 12.92 30.81 12.18
N GLU A 569 12.80 29.73 11.41
CA GLU A 569 11.86 29.64 10.28
C GLU A 569 10.41 29.70 10.76
N ASP A 570 10.09 29.03 11.88
CA ASP A 570 8.74 29.10 12.49
C ASP A 570 8.38 30.54 12.92
N GLN A 571 9.36 31.29 13.42
CA GLN A 571 9.20 32.70 13.80
C GLN A 571 9.01 33.60 12.57
N GLU A 572 9.73 33.35 11.48
CA GLU A 572 9.47 34.08 10.22
C GLU A 572 8.09 33.78 9.65
N LEU A 573 7.63 32.53 9.76
CA LEU A 573 6.28 32.12 9.35
C LEU A 573 5.19 32.82 10.15
N VAL A 574 5.35 32.94 11.48
CA VAL A 574 4.33 33.59 12.32
C VAL A 574 4.17 35.07 11.97
N GLU A 575 5.27 35.79 11.70
CA GLU A 575 5.23 37.20 11.30
C GLU A 575 4.55 37.38 9.94
N ARG A 576 4.89 36.55 8.94
CA ARG A 576 4.24 36.61 7.61
C ARG A 576 2.74 36.29 7.67
N GLN A 577 2.36 35.30 8.47
CA GLN A 577 0.96 34.95 8.65
C GLN A 577 0.19 36.01 9.45
N LEU A 578 0.87 36.71 10.37
CA LEU A 578 0.29 37.83 11.10
C LEU A 578 -0.11 38.96 10.13
N ASP A 579 0.74 39.31 9.17
CA ASP A 579 0.43 40.33 8.15
C ASP A 579 -0.82 39.99 7.32
N LEU A 580 -1.13 38.70 7.14
CA LEU A 580 -2.29 38.22 6.40
C LEU A 580 -3.57 38.13 7.24
N ILE A 581 -3.45 37.88 8.55
CA ILE A 581 -4.59 37.72 9.48
C ILE A 581 -5.00 39.07 10.09
N LYS A 582 -4.02 39.90 10.49
CA LYS A 582 -4.23 41.21 11.12
C LYS A 582 -3.23 42.22 10.53
N PRO A 583 -3.45 42.69 9.29
CA PRO A 583 -2.57 43.66 8.64
C PRO A 583 -2.46 44.94 9.47
N ASP A 584 -1.29 45.57 9.42
CA ASP A 584 -0.98 46.87 10.05
C ASP A 584 -1.08 46.91 11.59
N MET A 585 -1.19 45.76 12.26
CA MET A 585 -1.24 45.66 13.72
C MET A 585 0.08 45.20 14.32
N GLN A 586 0.56 45.91 15.36
CA GLN A 586 1.73 45.50 16.13
C GLN A 586 1.35 44.38 17.11
N SER A 587 2.08 43.26 17.06
CA SER A 587 1.90 42.15 18.00
C SER A 587 2.80 42.28 19.23
N LYS A 588 2.33 41.76 20.36
CA LYS A 588 3.13 41.62 21.59
C LYS A 588 3.71 40.21 21.66
N LEU A 589 5.02 40.07 21.44
CA LEU A 589 5.70 38.78 21.53
C LEU A 589 5.62 38.18 22.95
N GLN A 590 5.19 36.92 23.02
CA GLN A 590 5.14 36.07 24.21
C GLN A 590 6.04 34.86 23.98
N LYS A 591 6.94 34.57 24.92
CA LYS A 591 7.77 33.36 24.86
C LYS A 591 7.21 32.33 25.84
N GLU A 592 7.26 31.06 25.47
CA GLU A 592 6.82 29.96 26.33
C GLU A 592 7.51 30.02 27.71
N GLY A 593 6.71 30.11 28.77
CA GLY A 593 7.16 30.23 30.16
C GLY A 593 7.39 31.67 30.66
N ALA A 594 7.28 32.68 29.79
CA ALA A 594 7.42 34.10 30.12
C ALA A 594 6.21 34.93 29.63
N GLU A 595 5.03 34.31 29.56
CA GLU A 595 3.82 34.95 29.08
C GLU A 595 3.21 35.89 30.12
N SER A 596 2.61 36.98 29.63
CA SER A 596 1.91 37.97 30.45
C SER A 596 0.58 37.45 31.02
N GLU A 597 0.13 38.05 32.13
CA GLU A 597 -1.18 37.73 32.72
C GLU A 597 -2.33 38.01 31.74
N GLN A 598 -2.24 39.11 30.97
CA GLN A 598 -3.23 39.47 29.96
C GLN A 598 -3.38 38.39 28.89
N PHE A 599 -2.27 37.75 28.47
CA PHE A 599 -2.31 36.66 27.50
C PHE A 599 -3.09 35.45 28.05
N TRP A 600 -2.82 35.07 29.31
CA TRP A 600 -3.52 33.96 29.96
C TRP A 600 -4.98 34.26 30.25
N GLU A 601 -5.32 35.50 30.61
CA GLU A 601 -6.71 35.91 30.85
C GLU A 601 -7.57 35.72 29.58
N ILE A 602 -7.05 36.10 28.42
CA ILE A 602 -7.75 35.93 27.13
C ILE A 602 -7.97 34.44 26.81
N LEU A 603 -7.03 33.56 27.19
CA LEU A 603 -7.13 32.11 26.98
C LEU A 603 -7.91 31.35 28.07
N GLY A 604 -8.57 32.07 28.99
CA GLY A 604 -9.36 31.46 30.07
C GLY A 604 -8.52 30.89 31.22
N GLY A 605 -7.27 31.34 31.36
CA GLY A 605 -6.33 30.92 32.40
C GLY A 605 -5.23 29.99 31.88
N LYS A 606 -4.23 29.74 32.73
CA LYS A 606 -3.10 28.85 32.41
C LYS A 606 -3.49 27.39 32.62
N SER A 607 -3.19 26.54 31.65
CA SER A 607 -3.36 25.08 31.75
C SER A 607 -2.14 24.35 31.17
N GLU A 608 -2.08 23.03 31.39
CA GLU A 608 -1.12 22.18 30.69
C GLU A 608 -1.46 22.07 29.20
N TYR A 609 -0.43 21.87 28.39
CA TYR A 609 -0.52 21.70 26.95
C TYR A 609 0.60 20.77 26.45
N PRO A 610 0.41 20.08 25.30
CA PRO A 610 1.38 19.12 24.79
C PRO A 610 2.66 19.80 24.25
N SER A 611 3.74 19.04 24.18
CA SER A 611 5.00 19.46 23.55
C SER A 611 5.33 18.66 22.28
N GLU A 612 4.59 17.58 22.00
CA GLU A 612 4.84 16.72 20.85
C GLU A 612 4.32 17.35 19.55
N LYS A 613 5.15 17.32 18.50
CA LYS A 613 4.76 17.77 17.16
C LYS A 613 3.64 16.86 16.64
N ILE A 614 2.59 17.45 16.09
CA ILE A 614 1.44 16.71 15.55
C ILE A 614 1.93 15.97 14.30
N GLY A 615 1.90 14.63 14.36
CA GLY A 615 2.31 13.78 13.25
C GLY A 615 1.35 13.87 12.08
N ARG A 616 1.90 13.94 10.85
CA ARG A 616 1.18 13.56 9.63
C ARG A 616 1.52 12.11 9.32
N ASP A 617 0.54 11.36 8.83
CA ASP A 617 0.76 9.99 8.37
C ASP A 617 1.86 9.99 7.30
N ALA A 618 2.82 9.08 7.42
CA ALA A 618 3.77 8.87 6.35
C ALA A 618 3.02 8.26 5.17
N GLU A 619 3.19 8.82 3.97
CA GLU A 619 2.70 8.20 2.74
C GLU A 619 3.21 6.75 2.70
N SER A 620 2.27 5.81 2.68
CA SER A 620 2.57 4.39 2.47
C SER A 620 3.07 4.17 1.03
N ASP A 621 3.75 3.05 0.79
CA ASP A 621 4.17 2.68 -0.56
C ASP A 621 2.97 2.75 -1.55
N PRO A 622 3.16 3.30 -2.76
CA PRO A 622 2.09 3.37 -3.76
C PRO A 622 1.69 1.96 -4.21
N HIS A 623 0.39 1.72 -4.30
CA HIS A 623 -0.18 0.47 -4.80
C HIS A 623 -1.10 0.78 -5.98
N LEU A 624 -1.08 -0.08 -7.02
CA LEU A 624 -1.95 0.02 -8.17
C LEU A 624 -3.01 -1.08 -8.10
N PHE A 625 -4.28 -0.70 -8.18
CA PHE A 625 -5.41 -1.62 -8.16
C PHE A 625 -6.24 -1.47 -9.44
N SER A 626 -6.86 -2.56 -9.88
CA SER A 626 -7.89 -2.54 -10.92
C SER A 626 -9.27 -2.69 -10.27
N CYS A 627 -10.13 -1.70 -10.42
CA CYS A 627 -11.49 -1.74 -9.91
C CYS A 627 -12.47 -2.12 -11.04
N THR A 628 -13.24 -3.18 -10.86
CA THR A 628 -14.26 -3.59 -11.84
C THR A 628 -15.64 -3.56 -11.18
N PHE A 629 -16.55 -2.73 -11.69
CA PHE A 629 -17.92 -2.70 -11.22
C PHE A 629 -18.76 -3.66 -12.06
N SER A 630 -18.89 -4.91 -11.62
CA SER A 630 -19.91 -5.82 -12.18
C SER A 630 -21.27 -5.32 -11.73
N LYS A 631 -22.17 -5.01 -12.67
CA LYS A 631 -23.58 -4.77 -12.35
C LYS A 631 -24.12 -6.01 -11.63
N VAL A 632 -24.23 -5.95 -10.31
CA VAL A 632 -25.09 -6.86 -9.58
C VAL A 632 -26.49 -6.53 -10.10
N LEU A 633 -27.05 -7.43 -10.90
CA LEU A 633 -28.49 -7.49 -11.08
C LEU A 633 -29.05 -7.71 -9.67
N LEU A 634 -29.51 -6.62 -9.05
CA LEU A 634 -30.49 -6.71 -7.97
C LEU A 634 -31.70 -7.39 -8.61
N ILE A 635 -31.80 -8.71 -8.42
CA ILE A 635 -32.98 -9.50 -8.77
C ILE A 635 -34.02 -9.25 -7.67
#